data_AF-A0A818M294-F1
#
_entry.id   AF-A0A818M294-F1
#
_cell.length_a   1.000
_cell.length_b   1.000
_cell.length_c   1.000
_cell.angle_alpha   90.00
_cell.angle_beta   90.00
_cell.angle_gamma   90.00
#
_symmetry.space_group_name_H-M   'P 1'
#
loop_
_entity.id
_entity.type
_entity.pdbx_description
1 polymer ?
#
loop_
_entity_poly.entity_id
_entity_poly.type
_entity_poly.pdbx_seq_one_letter_code
_entity_poly.pdbx_strand_id
1 'polypeptide(L)'
;MGAEYLTHEQRAAVFTKVLGRPITYEQQPAEALYKMFIGFGLSHSYAYDLVSFPIESIAGHVTPQLSILIHRPLRTLEEWLQENVKAFQ
;
A
#
# COMPACT_ATOMS: atom_id res chain seq x y z
N MET A 1 2.44 4.90 6.44
CA MET A 1 3.37 5.85 7.09
C MET A 1 4.38 6.27 6.04
N GLY A 2 4.46 7.56 5.71
CA GLY A 2 5.28 8.07 4.61
C GLY A 2 5.07 9.58 4.45
N ALA A 3 5.52 10.16 3.34
CA ALA A 3 5.32 11.58 3.03
C ALA A 3 3.84 11.97 2.92
N GLU A 4 2.98 10.99 2.61
CA GLU A 4 1.58 11.16 2.30
C GLU A 4 0.75 9.99 2.81
N TYR A 5 -0.53 10.25 3.04
CA TYR A 5 -1.54 9.21 3.21
C TYR A 5 -2.36 9.15 1.92
N LEU A 6 -2.38 7.97 1.30
CA LEU A 6 -3.10 7.72 0.04
C LEU A 6 -4.09 6.58 0.25
N THR A 7 -5.32 6.77 -0.20
CA THR A 7 -6.32 5.70 -0.30
C THR A 7 -5.89 4.65 -1.32
N HIS A 8 -6.57 3.50 -1.36
CA HIS A 8 -6.26 2.45 -2.33
C HIS A 8 -6.41 2.93 -3.78
N GLU A 9 -7.45 3.72 -4.06
CA GLU A 9 -7.73 4.32 -5.37
C GLU A 9 -6.66 5.33 -5.76
N GLN A 10 -6.24 6.18 -4.82
CA GLN A 10 -5.18 7.16 -5.07
C GLN A 10 -3.85 6.46 -5.37
N ARG A 11 -3.52 5.38 -4.65
CA ARG A 11 -2.34 4.57 -4.98
C ARG A 11 -2.46 3.98 -6.38
N ALA A 12 -3.60 3.39 -6.75
CA ALA A 12 -3.82 2.87 -8.10
C ALA A 12 -3.64 3.95 -9.19
N ALA A 13 -4.08 5.19 -8.92
CA ALA A 13 -3.87 6.32 -9.82
C ALA A 13 -2.39 6.69 -9.97
N VAL A 14 -1.61 6.71 -8.88
CA VAL A 14 -0.15 6.94 -8.93
C VAL A 14 0.53 5.84 -9.75
N PHE A 15 0.18 4.58 -9.52
CA PHE A 15 0.70 3.45 -10.30
C PHE A 15 0.34 3.56 -11.79
N THR A 16 -0.90 3.91 -12.12
CA THR A 16 -1.35 4.13 -13.50
C THR A 16 -0.53 5.21 -14.18
N LYS A 17 -0.32 6.35 -13.50
CA LYS A 17 0.46 7.48 -13.99
C LYS A 17 1.91 7.08 -14.27
N VAL A 18 2.57 6.40 -13.34
CA VAL A 18 4.00 6.07 -13.44
C VAL A 18 4.27 4.92 -14.41
N LEU A 19 3.42 3.88 -14.43
CA LEU A 19 3.62 2.68 -15.25
C LEU A 19 3.03 2.80 -16.66
N GLY A 20 2.25 3.85 -16.94
CA GLY A 20 1.68 4.12 -18.26
C GLY A 20 0.63 3.10 -18.72
N ARG A 21 0.04 2.32 -17.80
CA ARG A 21 -1.02 1.34 -18.08
C ARG A 21 -2.17 1.47 -17.07
N PRO A 22 -3.42 1.16 -17.44
CA PRO A 22 -4.54 1.23 -16.51
C PRO A 22 -4.36 0.27 -15.33
N ILE A 23 -4.41 0.81 -14.11
CA ILE A 23 -4.39 0.04 -12.86
C ILE A 23 -5.54 0.53 -11.99
N THR A 24 -6.41 -0.40 -11.58
CA THR A 24 -7.59 -0.12 -10.76
C THR A 24 -7.48 -0.84 -9.43
N TYR A 25 -8.05 -0.24 -8.39
CA TYR A 25 -8.29 -0.91 -7.13
C TYR A 25 -9.65 -1.61 -7.18
N GLU A 26 -9.69 -2.86 -6.69
CA GLU A 26 -10.92 -3.62 -6.49
C GLU A 26 -10.91 -4.19 -5.08
N GLN A 27 -11.93 -3.87 -4.30
CA GLN A 27 -12.08 -4.43 -2.96
C GLN A 27 -12.61 -5.86 -3.06
N GLN A 28 -11.82 -6.81 -2.55
CA GLN A 28 -12.19 -8.22 -2.51
C GLN A 28 -12.93 -8.58 -1.22
N PRO A 29 -13.85 -9.57 -1.25
CA PRO A 29 -14.47 -10.10 -0.03
C PRO A 29 -13.42 -10.64 0.95
N ALA A 30 -13.63 -10.43 2.25
CA ALA A 30 -12.69 -10.87 3.29
C ALA A 30 -12.38 -12.38 3.22
N GLU A 31 -13.38 -13.21 2.92
CA GLU A 31 -13.21 -14.66 2.75
C GLU A 31 -12.27 -15.00 1.58
N ALA A 32 -12.38 -14.27 0.46
CA ALA A 32 -11.53 -14.48 -0.71
C ALA A 32 -10.07 -14.12 -0.41
N LEU A 33 -9.85 -12.96 0.24
CA LEU A 33 -8.52 -12.55 0.70
C LEU A 33 -7.91 -13.54 1.69
N TYR A 34 -8.71 -14.02 2.64
CA TYR A 34 -8.27 -15.01 3.61
C TYR A 34 -7.80 -16.30 2.92
N LYS A 35 -8.62 -16.87 2.02
CA LYS A 35 -8.25 -18.07 1.25
C LYS A 35 -6.98 -17.85 0.42
N MET A 36 -6.84 -16.67 -0.18
CA MET A 36 -5.63 -16.29 -0.93
C MET A 36 -4.39 -16.28 -0.02
N PHE A 37 -4.46 -15.68 1.16
CA PHE A 37 -3.35 -15.65 2.11
C PHE A 37 -2.94 -17.05 2.59
N ILE A 38 -3.91 -17.91 2.89
CA ILE A 38 -3.64 -19.32 3.20
C ILE A 38 -2.96 -20.02 2.02
N GLY A 39 -3.41 -19.75 0.79
CA GLY A 39 -2.78 -20.26 -0.43
C GLY A 39 -1.32 -19.83 -0.62
N PHE A 40 -0.93 -18.68 -0.08
CA PHE A 40 0.46 -18.21 -0.04
C PHE A 40 1.27 -18.77 1.14
N GLY A 41 0.69 -19.64 1.96
CA GLY A 41 1.37 -20.29 3.09
C GLY A 41 1.39 -19.47 4.38
N LEU A 42 0.58 -18.41 4.50
CA LEU A 42 0.42 -17.70 5.76
C LEU A 42 -0.31 -18.58 6.77
N SER A 43 0.03 -18.44 8.05
CA SER A 43 -0.70 -19.10 9.12
C SER A 43 -2.12 -18.54 9.24
N HIS A 44 -3.06 -19.39 9.69
CA HIS A 44 -4.46 -19.00 9.84
C HIS A 44 -4.68 -17.77 10.72
N SER A 45 -3.97 -17.68 11.85
CA SER A 45 -4.07 -16.53 12.75
C SER A 45 -3.64 -15.25 12.04
N TYR A 46 -2.51 -15.28 11.34
CA TYR A 46 -1.99 -14.10 10.66
C TYR A 46 -2.86 -13.68 9.47
N ALA A 47 -3.35 -14.64 8.68
CA ALA A 47 -4.29 -14.36 7.60
C ALA A 47 -5.59 -13.76 8.12
N TYR A 48 -6.12 -14.25 9.24
CA TYR A 48 -7.32 -13.71 9.88
C TYR A 48 -7.12 -12.27 10.35
N ASP A 49 -5.99 -11.98 10.99
CA ASP A 49 -5.69 -10.63 11.47
C ASP A 49 -5.61 -9.62 10.31
N LEU A 50 -4.96 -9.99 9.20
CA LEU A 50 -4.82 -9.13 8.01
C LEU A 50 -6.16 -8.81 7.34
N VAL A 51 -7.12 -9.73 7.32
CA VAL A 51 -8.43 -9.48 6.71
C VAL A 51 -9.41 -8.78 7.65
N SER A 52 -9.23 -8.96 8.97
CA SER A 52 -10.13 -8.40 9.98
C SER A 52 -9.77 -6.97 10.37
N PHE A 53 -8.54 -6.56 10.10
CA PHE A 53 -8.01 -5.26 10.52
C PHE A 53 -7.48 -4.47 9.31
N PRO A 54 -8.37 -3.80 8.55
CA PRO A 54 -7.99 -3.09 7.33
C PRO A 54 -7.02 -1.95 7.64
N ILE A 55 -6.02 -1.75 6.78
CA ILE A 55 -4.95 -0.77 7.03
C ILE A 55 -5.49 0.67 7.11
N GLU A 56 -6.62 0.96 6.47
CA GLU A 56 -7.28 2.27 6.56
C GLU A 56 -7.80 2.56 7.97
N SER A 57 -7.97 1.55 8.83
CA SER A 57 -8.36 1.74 10.23
C SER A 57 -7.24 2.31 11.11
N ILE A 58 -5.98 2.25 10.65
CA ILE A 58 -4.79 2.71 11.38
C ILE A 58 -3.93 3.70 10.61
N ALA A 59 -4.04 3.73 9.30
CA ALA A 59 -3.39 4.70 8.44
C ALA A 59 -4.42 5.75 8.06
N GLY A 60 -4.39 6.91 8.73
CA GLY A 60 -5.19 8.09 8.34
C GLY A 60 -4.40 9.39 8.40
N HIS A 61 -3.14 9.31 8.82
CA HIS A 61 -2.32 10.48 9.09
C HIS A 61 -0.91 10.31 8.54
N VAL A 62 -0.38 11.42 8.02
CA VAL A 62 1.05 11.57 7.72
C VAL A 62 1.81 11.61 9.05
N THR A 63 2.98 11.00 9.09
CA THR A 63 3.84 10.95 10.27
C THR A 63 5.04 11.89 10.06
N PRO A 64 4.90 13.21 10.34
CA PRO A 64 5.96 14.19 10.09
C PRO A 64 7.22 13.96 10.93
N GLN A 65 7.13 13.17 12.00
CA GLN A 65 8.24 12.86 12.90
C GLN A 65 9.46 12.32 12.15
N LEU A 66 9.26 11.50 11.11
CA LEU A 66 10.38 10.93 10.38
C LEU A 66 11.17 12.00 9.61
N SER A 67 10.53 12.97 8.95
CA SER A 67 11.26 14.04 8.23
C SER A 67 12.04 14.93 9.19
N ILE A 68 11.52 15.15 10.40
CA ILE A 68 12.20 15.89 11.47
C ILE A 68 13.47 15.16 11.89
N LEU A 69 13.39 13.85 12.16
CA LEU A 69 14.50 13.04 12.66
C LEU A 69 15.65 12.88 11.65
N ILE A 70 15.34 12.80 10.35
CA ILE A 70 16.34 12.60 9.30
C ILE A 70 16.77 13.91 8.60
N HIS A 71 16.21 15.05 9.02
CA HIS A 71 16.49 16.39 8.47
C HIS A 71 16.34 16.48 6.93
N ARG A 72 15.41 15.75 6.34
CA ARG A 72 15.08 15.83 4.91
C ARG A 72 13.60 15.50 4.66
N PRO A 73 13.01 15.97 3.55
CA PRO A 73 11.65 15.57 3.19
C PRO A 73 11.56 14.05 3.00
N LEU A 74 10.40 13.49 3.36
CA LEU A 74 10.09 12.10 3.05
C LEU A 74 9.78 12.00 1.55
N ARG A 75 10.20 10.88 0.97
CA ARG A 75 9.89 10.53 -0.41
C ARG A 75 8.42 10.13 -0.54
N THR A 76 7.76 10.64 -1.58
CA THR A 76 6.41 10.27 -2.01
C THR A 76 6.36 8.86 -2.62
N LEU A 77 5.16 8.30 -2.75
CA LEU A 77 4.99 7.03 -3.45
C LEU A 77 5.36 7.14 -4.93
N GLU A 78 5.04 8.28 -5.56
CA GLU A 78 5.37 8.54 -6.97
C GLU A 78 6.88 8.53 -7.22
N GLU A 79 7.65 9.30 -6.43
CA GLU A 79 9.11 9.35 -6.54
C GLU A 79 9.74 7.96 -6.32
N TRP A 80 9.25 7.21 -5.32
CA TRP A 80 9.74 5.84 -5.09
C TRP A 80 9.43 4.93 -6.28
N LEU A 81 8.23 5.01 -6.87
CA LEU A 81 7.87 4.19 -8.02
C LEU A 81 8.70 4.52 -9.25
N GLN A 82 8.97 5.80 -9.52
CA GLN A 82 9.81 6.24 -10.64
C GLN A 82 11.22 5.61 -10.57
N GLU A 83 11.78 5.50 -9.37
CA GLU A 83 13.08 4.86 -9.14
C GLU A 83 13.03 3.32 -9.27
N ASN A 84 11.86 2.71 -9.05
CA ASN A 84 11.68 1.27 -8.92
C ASN A 84 10.79 0.65 -10.02
N VAL A 85 10.52 1.36 -11.12
CA VAL A 85 9.64 0.91 -12.22
C VAL A 85 9.98 -0.49 -12.70
N LYS A 86 11.27 -0.85 -12.72
CA LYS A 86 11.76 -2.16 -13.18
C LYS A 86 11.19 -3.35 -12.39
N ALA A 87 10.79 -3.15 -11.14
CA ALA A 87 10.19 -4.21 -10.32
C ALA A 87 8.74 -4.55 -10.74
N PHE A 88 8.13 -3.75 -11.61
CA PHE A 88 6.73 -3.84 -12.01
C PHE A 88 6.54 -4.11 -13.52
N GLN A 89 7.63 -4.48 -14.21
CA GLN A 89 7.61 -4.88 -15.62
C GLN A 89 6.97 -6.26 -15.81
#